data_AF-A0A1Y1L3G1-F1
#
_entry.id   AF-A0A1Y1L3G1-F1
#
_cell.length_a   1.000
_cell.length_b   1.000
_cell.length_c   1.000
_cell.angle_alpha   90.00
_cell.angle_beta   90.00
_cell.angle_gamma   90.00
#
_symmetry.space_group_name_H-M   'P 1'
#
loop_
_entity.id
_entity.type
_entity.pdbx_description
1 polymer ?
#
loop_
_entity_poly.entity_id
_entity_poly.type
_entity_poly.pdbx_seq_one_letter_code
_entity_poly.pdbx_strand_id
1 'polypeptide(L)'
;ALQSSLYQQINFDEITTLNESTRDAGKAIVKKTWSERLSAEPELASDADEQLLMTVPFAAQVKLHSILIRTSPSLSAPKTLHLYVNHDNLDFSTAEDMDPVQKIELSQTSDVQEIPVKRALFGRVQRLVLFFVD
;
A
#
# COMPACT_ATOMS: atom_id res chain seq x y z
N ALA A 1 -16.11 7.00 7.81
CA ALA A 1 -15.09 6.31 7.02
C ALA A 1 -15.41 6.32 5.51
N LEU A 2 -16.50 5.70 5.04
CA LEU A 2 -16.83 5.59 3.61
C LEU A 2 -16.99 6.92 2.84
N GLN A 3 -17.57 7.96 3.46
CA GLN A 3 -17.75 9.28 2.81
C GLN A 3 -16.43 10.01 2.46
N SER A 4 -15.28 9.51 2.91
CA SER A 4 -13.96 10.12 2.68
C SER A 4 -12.95 9.15 2.05
N SER A 5 -13.43 8.03 1.50
CA SER A 5 -12.59 7.06 0.82
C SER A 5 -12.03 7.64 -0.47
N LEU A 6 -10.75 7.38 -0.73
CA LEU A 6 -10.06 7.74 -1.97
C LEU A 6 -10.20 6.68 -3.08
N TYR A 7 -11.01 5.63 -2.85
CA TYR A 7 -11.10 4.47 -3.74
C TYR A 7 -11.47 4.85 -5.19
N GLN A 8 -12.43 5.75 -5.38
CA GLN A 8 -12.87 6.18 -6.71
C GLN A 8 -11.84 7.08 -7.42
N GLN A 9 -10.85 7.59 -6.68
CA GLN A 9 -9.78 8.42 -7.22
C GLN A 9 -8.56 7.60 -7.62
N ILE A 10 -8.50 6.30 -7.28
CA ILE A 10 -7.39 5.43 -7.66
C ILE A 10 -7.47 5.13 -9.16
N ASN A 11 -6.36 5.30 -9.86
CA ASN A 11 -6.21 4.81 -11.22
C ASN A 11 -5.74 3.34 -11.15
N PHE A 12 -6.70 2.41 -11.09
CA PHE A 12 -6.39 1.01 -10.84
C PHE A 12 -5.57 0.35 -11.96
N ASP A 13 -5.70 0.81 -13.20
CA ASP A 13 -5.05 0.18 -14.34
C ASP A 13 -3.53 0.44 -14.36
N GLU A 14 -3.11 1.54 -13.75
CA GLU A 14 -1.69 1.94 -13.61
C GLU A 14 -1.05 1.48 -12.30
N ILE A 15 -1.74 0.67 -11.48
CA ILE A 15 -1.12 0.06 -10.30
C ILE A 15 -0.02 -0.90 -10.77
N THR A 16 1.18 -0.72 -10.21
CA THR A 16 2.31 -1.63 -10.41
C THR A 16 2.70 -2.24 -9.06
N THR A 17 3.15 -3.49 -9.08
CA THR A 17 3.64 -4.18 -7.89
C THR A 17 4.85 -5.02 -8.27
N LEU A 18 5.95 -4.83 -7.55
CA LEU A 18 7.18 -5.58 -7.70
C LEU A 18 7.19 -6.71 -6.67
N ASN A 19 7.74 -7.86 -7.09
CA ASN A 19 7.84 -9.10 -6.30
C ASN A 19 6.49 -9.72 -5.89
N GLU A 20 5.39 -9.48 -6.63
CA GLU A 20 4.14 -10.21 -6.40
C GLU A 20 4.21 -11.65 -6.94
N SER A 21 3.84 -12.64 -6.12
CA SER A 21 3.85 -14.07 -6.51
C SER A 21 2.80 -14.42 -7.55
N THR A 22 1.70 -13.67 -7.58
CA THR A 22 0.66 -13.77 -8.59
C THR A 22 0.56 -12.45 -9.33
N ARG A 23 0.63 -12.53 -10.67
CA ARG A 23 0.51 -11.36 -11.54
C ARG A 23 -0.79 -10.60 -11.26
N ASP A 24 -0.67 -9.28 -11.16
CA ASP A 24 -1.77 -8.34 -10.87
C ASP A 24 -2.46 -8.56 -9.51
N ALA A 25 -1.87 -9.32 -8.57
CA ALA A 25 -2.41 -9.50 -7.22
C ALA A 25 -2.45 -8.17 -6.44
N GLY A 26 -1.44 -7.33 -6.59
CA GLY A 26 -1.41 -6.00 -5.99
C GLY A 26 -2.53 -5.10 -6.51
N LYS A 27 -2.84 -5.19 -7.80
CA LYS A 27 -4.00 -4.51 -8.40
C LYS A 27 -5.32 -5.10 -7.87
N ALA A 28 -5.40 -6.41 -7.74
CA ALA A 28 -6.60 -7.12 -7.28
C ALA A 28 -6.93 -6.80 -5.82
N ILE A 29 -5.92 -6.76 -4.92
CA ILE A 29 -6.14 -6.46 -3.51
C ILE A 29 -6.58 -5.01 -3.28
N VAL A 30 -6.02 -4.04 -4.03
CA VAL A 30 -6.44 -2.63 -3.95
C VAL A 30 -7.86 -2.43 -4.50
N LYS A 31 -8.31 -3.27 -5.42
CA LYS A 31 -9.69 -3.27 -5.94
C LYS A 31 -10.72 -3.81 -4.93
N LYS A 32 -10.33 -4.42 -3.80
CA LYS A 32 -11.29 -4.85 -2.77
C LYS A 32 -12.15 -3.66 -2.32
N THR A 33 -13.45 -3.83 -2.41
CA THR A 33 -14.43 -2.86 -1.92
C THR A 33 -14.48 -2.89 -0.39
N TRP A 34 -15.15 -1.89 0.21
CA TRP A 34 -15.39 -1.89 1.65
C TRP A 34 -16.14 -3.14 2.14
N SER A 35 -17.07 -3.67 1.34
CA SER A 35 -17.78 -4.93 1.63
C SER A 35 -16.84 -6.13 1.68
N GLU A 36 -15.81 -6.14 0.85
CA GLU A 36 -14.85 -7.24 0.69
C GLU A 36 -13.62 -7.09 1.61
N ARG A 37 -13.54 -6.03 2.41
CA ARG A 37 -12.35 -5.71 3.23
C ARG A 37 -11.89 -6.82 4.18
N LEU A 38 -12.81 -7.71 4.57
CA LEU A 38 -12.52 -8.86 5.45
C LEU A 38 -12.32 -10.17 4.66
N SER A 39 -12.51 -10.15 3.35
CA SER A 39 -12.25 -11.31 2.48
C SER A 39 -10.76 -11.63 2.48
N ALA A 40 -10.43 -12.92 2.62
CA ALA A 40 -9.06 -13.39 2.44
C ALA A 40 -8.59 -13.14 1.00
N GLU A 41 -9.42 -13.52 0.03
CA GLU A 41 -9.12 -13.37 -1.39
C GLU A 41 -9.65 -12.06 -1.99
N PRO A 42 -8.94 -11.46 -2.96
CA PRO A 42 -7.58 -11.81 -3.40
C PRO A 42 -6.52 -11.49 -2.34
N GLU A 43 -5.50 -12.34 -2.19
CA GLU A 43 -4.31 -12.07 -1.37
C GLU A 43 -3.15 -11.51 -2.24
N LEU A 44 -2.30 -10.68 -1.63
CA LEU A 44 -1.00 -10.31 -2.19
C LEU A 44 0.09 -10.92 -1.32
N ALA A 45 0.91 -11.78 -1.93
CA ALA A 45 2.09 -12.39 -1.31
C ALA A 45 3.34 -12.09 -2.15
N SER A 46 4.49 -12.04 -1.49
CA SER A 46 5.78 -11.89 -2.15
C SER A 46 6.22 -13.20 -2.82
N ASP A 47 7.05 -13.12 -3.87
CA ASP A 47 7.48 -14.30 -4.65
C ASP A 47 8.84 -14.86 -4.21
N ALA A 48 9.87 -14.00 -4.13
CA ALA A 48 11.26 -14.45 -3.92
C ALA A 48 11.77 -14.25 -2.48
N ASP A 49 11.40 -13.14 -1.86
CA ASP A 49 11.84 -12.73 -0.51
C ASP A 49 10.69 -12.02 0.22
N GLU A 50 10.94 -11.42 1.37
CA GLU A 50 9.90 -10.78 2.21
C GLU A 50 9.44 -9.40 1.70
N GLN A 51 10.11 -8.84 0.68
CA GLN A 51 9.89 -7.47 0.25
C GLN A 51 8.77 -7.35 -0.80
N LEU A 52 7.98 -6.28 -0.71
CA LEU A 52 6.96 -5.93 -1.72
C LEU A 52 6.97 -4.42 -1.95
N LEU A 53 6.98 -3.99 -3.21
CA LEU A 53 6.88 -2.58 -3.56
C LEU A 53 5.69 -2.36 -4.49
N MET A 54 4.69 -1.62 -4.01
CA MET A 54 3.48 -1.29 -4.76
C MET A 54 3.38 0.20 -5.01
N THR A 55 3.13 0.60 -6.25
CA THR A 55 2.80 1.99 -6.59
C THR A 55 1.31 2.10 -6.91
N VAL A 56 0.62 2.97 -6.17
CA VAL A 56 -0.81 3.28 -6.32
C VAL A 56 -0.96 4.72 -6.83
N PRO A 57 -1.27 4.91 -8.12
CA PRO A 57 -1.55 6.23 -8.68
C PRO A 57 -3.00 6.66 -8.43
N PHE A 58 -3.19 7.97 -8.31
CA PHE A 58 -4.51 8.62 -8.29
C PHE A 58 -4.73 9.39 -9.58
N ALA A 59 -5.97 9.41 -10.07
CA ALA A 59 -6.39 10.13 -11.27
C ALA A 59 -6.22 11.66 -11.15
N ALA A 60 -6.19 12.18 -9.93
CA ALA A 60 -5.89 13.56 -9.61
C ALA A 60 -5.16 13.65 -8.26
N GLN A 61 -4.56 14.80 -7.97
CA GLN A 61 -3.86 15.02 -6.70
C GLN A 61 -4.84 14.97 -5.52
N VAL A 62 -4.58 14.13 -4.53
CA VAL A 62 -5.40 13.92 -3.33
C VAL A 62 -4.69 14.37 -2.06
N LYS A 63 -5.47 14.50 -0.98
CA LYS A 63 -4.97 14.62 0.40
C LYS A 63 -5.17 13.29 1.09
N LEU A 64 -4.07 12.61 1.42
CA LEU A 64 -4.13 11.32 2.12
C LEU A 64 -4.13 11.56 3.63
N HIS A 65 -5.09 10.94 4.32
CA HIS A 65 -5.27 11.05 5.77
C HIS A 65 -4.90 9.77 6.51
N SER A 66 -5.30 8.62 5.95
CA SER A 66 -5.01 7.30 6.48
C SER A 66 -5.01 6.26 5.35
N ILE A 67 -4.37 5.12 5.62
CA ILE A 67 -4.33 3.94 4.77
C ILE A 67 -5.02 2.82 5.54
N LEU A 68 -5.88 2.06 4.88
CA LEU A 68 -6.50 0.88 5.47
C LEU A 68 -5.74 -0.36 5.01
N ILE A 69 -5.14 -1.10 5.94
CA ILE A 69 -4.38 -2.31 5.65
C ILE A 69 -4.92 -3.44 6.50
N ARG A 70 -5.15 -4.59 5.89
CA ARG A 70 -5.41 -5.85 6.58
C ARG A 70 -4.33 -6.83 6.16
N THR A 71 -3.68 -7.44 7.13
CA THR A 71 -2.65 -8.45 6.93
C THR A 71 -3.17 -9.81 7.42
N SER A 72 -2.27 -10.69 7.83
CA SER A 72 -2.57 -11.95 8.50
C SER A 72 -1.96 -11.95 9.91
N PRO A 73 -2.43 -12.83 10.81
CA PRO A 73 -1.77 -13.06 12.10
C PRO A 73 -0.56 -14.00 11.99
N SER A 74 -0.11 -14.31 10.77
CA SER A 74 1.01 -15.22 10.54
C SER A 74 2.35 -14.51 10.74
N LEU A 75 3.41 -15.30 10.94
CA LEU A 75 4.77 -14.77 11.01
C LEU A 75 5.27 -14.15 9.69
N SER A 76 4.58 -14.45 8.58
CA SER A 76 4.86 -13.91 7.24
C SER A 76 4.11 -12.61 6.95
N ALA A 77 3.35 -12.09 7.92
CA ALA A 77 2.71 -10.80 7.75
C ALA A 77 3.74 -9.67 7.81
N PRO A 78 3.64 -8.66 6.91
CA PRO A 78 4.63 -7.60 6.86
C PRO A 78 4.58 -6.77 8.15
N LYS A 79 5.75 -6.32 8.62
CA LYS A 79 5.89 -5.58 9.88
C LYS A 79 6.26 -4.14 9.63
N THR A 80 7.06 -3.85 8.61
CA THR A 80 7.56 -2.50 8.38
C THR A 80 7.12 -1.98 7.01
N LEU A 81 6.41 -0.85 7.02
CA LEU A 81 5.95 -0.16 5.82
C LEU A 81 6.63 1.20 5.69
N HIS A 82 7.33 1.38 4.58
CA HIS A 82 7.88 2.66 4.13
C HIS A 82 6.94 3.30 3.10
N LEU A 83 6.62 4.57 3.31
CA LEU A 83 5.78 5.37 2.42
C LEU A 83 6.60 6.40 1.65
N TYR A 84 6.42 6.43 0.33
CA TYR A 84 6.93 7.48 -0.54
C TYR A 84 5.78 8.10 -1.33
N VAL A 85 5.95 9.34 -1.79
CA VAL A 85 4.93 10.03 -2.58
C VAL A 85 5.55 10.64 -3.83
N ASN A 86 4.79 10.62 -4.93
CA ASN A 86 5.12 11.29 -6.19
C ASN A 86 6.47 10.86 -6.80
N HIS A 87 6.83 9.60 -6.63
CA HIS A 87 7.91 8.95 -7.37
C HIS A 87 7.33 8.10 -8.50
N ASP A 88 7.97 8.20 -9.67
CA ASP A 88 7.72 7.33 -10.80
C ASP A 88 8.75 6.19 -10.78
N ASN A 89 8.29 4.95 -10.99
CA ASN A 89 9.15 3.79 -11.19
C ASN A 89 10.18 3.55 -10.08
N LEU A 90 9.79 3.73 -8.81
CA LEU A 90 10.66 3.42 -7.68
C LEU A 90 10.92 1.90 -7.64
N ASP A 91 12.19 1.52 -7.55
CA ASP A 91 12.64 0.14 -7.35
C ASP A 91 13.17 -0.07 -5.93
N PHE A 92 13.51 -1.33 -5.60
CA PHE A 92 13.99 -1.70 -4.26
C PHE A 92 15.27 -0.97 -3.87
N SER A 93 16.29 -0.95 -4.75
CA SER A 93 17.57 -0.28 -4.49
C SER A 93 17.39 1.20 -4.17
N THR A 94 16.60 1.90 -4.99
CA THR A 94 16.36 3.33 -4.82
C THR A 94 15.52 3.60 -3.57
N ALA A 95 14.54 2.74 -3.26
CA ALA A 95 13.74 2.88 -2.06
C ALA A 95 14.58 2.69 -0.79
N GLU A 96 15.51 1.74 -0.77
CA GLU A 96 16.41 1.49 0.36
C GLU A 96 17.41 2.62 0.61
N ASP A 97 17.91 3.25 -0.44
CA ASP A 97 18.86 4.37 -0.35
C ASP A 97 18.20 5.72 0.01
N MET A 98 16.86 5.79 -0.03
CA MET A 98 16.10 7.01 0.22
C MET A 98 15.39 7.00 1.57
N ASP A 99 15.40 8.14 2.24
CA ASP A 99 14.55 8.35 3.41
C ASP A 99 13.06 8.34 3.00
N PRO A 100 12.24 7.42 3.54
CA PRO A 100 10.81 7.45 3.28
C PRO A 100 10.16 8.66 3.96
N VAL A 101 9.10 9.15 3.33
CA VAL A 101 8.28 10.26 3.86
C VAL A 101 7.71 9.90 5.24
N GLN A 102 7.37 8.62 5.43
CA GLN A 102 6.97 8.08 6.71
C GLN A 102 7.28 6.58 6.81
N LYS A 103 7.88 6.16 7.93
CA LYS A 103 8.03 4.75 8.33
C LYS A 103 6.91 4.38 9.29
N ILE A 104 6.38 3.17 9.15
CA ILE A 104 5.22 2.69 9.91
C ILE A 104 5.46 1.25 10.32
N GLU A 105 5.26 0.95 11.59
CA GLU A 105 5.18 -0.42 12.09
C GLU A 105 3.72 -0.91 12.01
N LEU A 106 3.55 -2.11 11.45
CA LEU A 106 2.28 -2.78 11.25
C LEU A 106 2.07 -3.83 12.34
N SER A 107 0.82 -3.99 12.77
CA SER A 107 0.46 -5.08 13.67
C SER A 107 0.22 -6.37 12.89
N GLN A 108 0.63 -7.50 13.46
CA GLN A 108 0.28 -8.83 12.95
C GLN A 108 -1.15 -9.18 13.39
N THR A 109 -2.13 -8.86 12.55
CA THR A 109 -3.55 -9.07 12.86
C THR A 109 -4.36 -9.36 11.61
N SER A 110 -5.45 -10.12 11.77
CA SER A 110 -6.48 -10.30 10.74
C SER A 110 -7.49 -9.14 10.68
N ASP A 111 -7.39 -8.17 11.57
CA ASP A 111 -8.26 -6.99 11.59
C ASP A 111 -7.80 -5.93 10.57
N VAL A 112 -8.74 -5.09 10.14
CA VAL A 112 -8.41 -3.91 9.31
C VAL A 112 -7.80 -2.84 10.22
N GLN A 113 -6.56 -2.48 9.93
CA GLN A 113 -5.82 -1.42 10.59
C GLN A 113 -6.04 -0.10 9.84
N GLU A 114 -6.46 0.94 10.56
CA GLU A 114 -6.44 2.30 10.04
C GLU A 114 -5.14 2.98 10.44
N ILE A 115 -4.27 3.19 9.46
CA ILE A 115 -2.93 3.71 9.64
C ILE A 115 -2.95 5.20 9.31
N PRO A 116 -2.85 6.11 10.29
CA PRO A 116 -2.81 7.54 10.02
C PRO A 116 -1.47 7.95 9.40
N VAL A 117 -1.52 8.88 8.46
CA VAL A 117 -0.32 9.53 7.93
C VAL A 117 -0.14 10.93 8.52
N LYS A 118 1.08 11.45 8.52
CA LYS A 118 1.40 12.84 8.89
C LYS A 118 0.84 13.78 7.83
N ARG A 119 -0.42 14.19 7.97
CA ARG A 119 -1.19 14.95 6.95
C ARG A 119 -0.44 16.12 6.31
N ALA A 120 0.44 16.80 7.04
CA ALA A 120 1.27 17.88 6.51
C ALA A 120 2.19 17.43 5.34
N LEU A 121 2.65 16.18 5.36
CA LEU A 121 3.51 15.58 4.33
C LEU A 121 2.72 14.95 3.17
N PHE A 122 1.44 14.67 3.38
CA PHE A 122 0.58 13.93 2.44
C PHE A 122 -0.58 14.79 1.88
N GLY A 123 -0.39 16.12 1.83
CA GLY A 123 -1.40 17.05 1.32
C GLY A 123 -1.51 17.12 -0.21
N ARG A 124 -0.53 16.57 -0.92
CA ARG A 124 -0.41 16.64 -2.39
C ARG A 124 0.10 15.32 -2.97
N VAL A 125 -0.70 14.26 -2.87
CA VAL A 125 -0.33 12.92 -3.33
C VAL A 125 -0.97 12.65 -4.69
N GLN A 126 -0.17 12.34 -5.70
CA GLN A 126 -0.64 11.80 -6.99
C GLN A 126 -0.23 10.34 -7.17
N ARG A 127 0.92 9.94 -6.61
CA ARG A 127 1.34 8.54 -6.54
C ARG A 127 1.73 8.23 -5.10
N LEU A 128 1.25 7.11 -4.57
CA LEU A 128 1.65 6.59 -3.27
C LEU A 128 2.45 5.31 -3.52
N VAL A 129 3.67 5.23 -3.00
CA VAL A 129 4.46 4.01 -3.01
C VAL A 129 4.41 3.38 -1.62
N LEU A 130 4.03 2.12 -1.56
CA LEU A 130 4.00 1.26 -0.38
C LEU A 130 5.17 0.28 -0.52
N PHE A 131 6.20 0.43 0.31
CA PHE A 131 7.31 -0.52 0.35
C PHE A 131 7.27 -1.28 1.68
N PHE A 132 6.89 -2.56 1.60
CA PHE A 132 6.96 -3.51 2.71
C PHE A 132 8.36 -4.12 2.70
N VAL A 133 9.12 -3.91 3.78
CA VAL A 133 10.55 -4.27 3.83
C VAL A 133 10.83 -5.59 4.55
N ASP A 134 9.88 -6.04 5.39
CA ASP A 134 9.89 -7.25 6.21
C ASP A 134 8.47 -7.59 6.71
#